data_AF-A0A5C6B697-F1
#
_entry.id   AF-A0A5C6B697-F1
#
_cell.length_a   1.000
_cell.length_b   1.000
_cell.length_c   1.000
_cell.angle_alpha   90.00
_cell.angle_beta   90.00
_cell.angle_gamma   90.00
#
_symmetry.space_group_name_H-M   'P 1'
#
loop_
_entity.id
_entity.type
_entity.pdbx_description
1 polymer ?
#
loop_
_entity_poly.entity_id
_entity_poly.type
_entity_poly.pdbx_seq_one_letter_code
_entity_poly.pdbx_strand_id
1 'polypeptide(L)'
;MSEPLLKIPNHHAATCGDPPIINGEESHLYIGYFENKHGEQWIFTRDRKTGIATLRGGDIGWNTPIALTDCTNGTLTLNPSEAQWLESCLAASQAFARR
;
A
#
# COMPACT_ATOMS: atom_id res chain seq x y z
N MET A 1 -18.93 -22.01 4.36
CA MET A 1 -17.55 -21.56 4.63
C MET A 1 -17.44 -20.14 4.16
N SER A 2 -16.91 -19.22 4.96
CA SER A 2 -16.78 -17.84 4.50
C SER A 2 -15.59 -17.17 5.15
N GLU A 3 -14.45 -17.23 4.46
CA GLU A 3 -13.40 -16.21 4.43
C GLU A 3 -12.70 -16.37 3.10
N PRO A 4 -12.86 -15.42 2.17
CA PRO A 4 -11.82 -14.40 2.03
C PRO A 4 -12.39 -13.04 1.61
N LEU A 5 -11.99 -11.96 2.28
CA LEU A 5 -12.40 -10.61 1.89
C LEU A 5 -11.77 -10.17 0.55
N LEU A 6 -10.49 -10.50 0.33
CA LEU A 6 -9.80 -10.54 -0.97
C LEU A 6 -8.50 -11.33 -0.76
N LYS A 7 -8.14 -12.25 -1.65
CA LYS A 7 -6.91 -13.07 -1.55
C LYS A 7 -6.10 -12.96 -2.83
N ILE A 8 -4.89 -12.44 -2.70
CA ILE A 8 -3.98 -12.21 -3.82
C ILE A 8 -2.64 -12.91 -3.52
N PRO A 9 -2.14 -13.77 -4.40
CA PRO A 9 -0.83 -14.39 -4.20
C PRO A 9 0.29 -13.36 -4.41
N ASN A 10 1.36 -13.50 -3.61
CA ASN A 10 2.60 -12.79 -3.88
C ASN A 10 3.29 -13.43 -5.08
N HIS A 11 3.69 -12.61 -6.06
CA HIS A 11 4.41 -13.06 -7.25
C HIS A 11 5.94 -12.87 -7.13
N HIS A 12 6.41 -12.24 -6.06
CA HIS A 12 7.83 -11.94 -5.87
C HIS A 12 8.59 -13.12 -5.25
N ALA A 13 9.88 -13.22 -5.57
CA ALA A 13 10.76 -14.24 -5.00
C ALA A 13 10.86 -14.10 -3.47
N ALA A 14 11.16 -15.20 -2.78
CA ALA A 14 11.34 -15.22 -1.33
C ALA A 14 12.44 -14.25 -0.84
N THR A 15 13.38 -13.87 -1.71
CA THR A 15 14.42 -12.88 -1.43
C THR A 15 13.86 -11.45 -1.25
N CYS A 16 12.63 -11.19 -1.69
CA CYS A 16 11.94 -9.91 -1.48
C CYS A 16 11.32 -9.80 -0.08
N GLY A 17 11.57 -10.75 0.82
CA GLY A 17 11.03 -10.76 2.18
C GLY A 17 9.62 -11.35 2.26
N ASP A 18 9.04 -11.28 3.45
CA ASP A 18 7.76 -11.91 3.75
C ASP A 18 6.61 -10.96 3.42
N PRO A 19 5.70 -11.30 2.49
CA PRO A 19 4.57 -10.45 2.18
C PRO A 19 3.71 -10.26 3.44
N PRO A 20 3.31 -9.02 3.76
CA PRO A 20 2.60 -8.74 5.00
C PRO A 20 1.21 -9.38 4.96
N ILE A 21 0.77 -9.89 6.10
CA ILE A 21 -0.64 -10.26 6.30
C ILE A 21 -1.38 -8.99 6.68
N ILE A 22 -2.14 -8.43 5.73
CA ILE A 22 -3.00 -7.26 5.95
C ILE A 22 -4.46 -7.72 5.85
N ASN A 23 -5.19 -7.65 6.96
CA ASN A 23 -6.61 -7.94 7.03
C ASN A 23 -7.40 -6.65 7.33
N GLY A 24 -8.67 -6.60 6.91
CA GLY A 24 -9.55 -5.44 7.12
C GLY A 24 -10.27 -5.45 8.46
N GLU A 25 -9.69 -6.09 9.48
CA GLU A 25 -10.32 -6.24 10.80
C GLU A 25 -10.38 -4.89 11.53
N GLU A 26 -9.37 -4.04 11.31
CA GLU A 26 -9.37 -2.67 11.80
C GLU A 26 -10.19 -1.75 10.89
N SER A 27 -11.41 -1.40 11.30
CA SER A 27 -12.30 -0.48 10.54
C SER A 27 -11.74 0.92 10.25
N HIS A 28 -10.65 1.29 10.93
CA HIS A 28 -9.95 2.57 10.75
C HIS A 28 -8.77 2.48 9.76
N LEU A 29 -8.39 1.27 9.36
CA LEU A 29 -7.32 1.03 8.41
C LEU A 29 -7.87 1.12 6.98
N TYR A 30 -7.37 2.08 6.21
CA TYR A 30 -7.56 2.09 4.76
C TYR A 30 -6.49 1.20 4.14
N ILE A 31 -6.90 0.29 3.26
CA ILE A 31 -6.02 -0.62 2.54
C ILE A 31 -6.23 -0.40 1.03
N GLY A 32 -5.14 -0.13 0.32
CA GLY A 32 -5.10 -0.10 -1.14
C GLY A 32 -4.14 -1.18 -1.62
N TYR A 33 -4.54 -1.91 -2.65
CA TYR A 33 -3.67 -2.83 -3.37
C TYR A 33 -3.54 -2.40 -4.83
N PHE A 34 -2.37 -2.61 -5.42
CA PHE A 34 -2.12 -2.39 -6.84
C PHE A 34 -1.12 -3.38 -7.39
N GLU A 35 -1.39 -3.88 -8.58
CA GLU A 35 -0.46 -4.63 -9.41
C GLU A 35 -0.41 -3.97 -10.78
N ASN A 36 0.79 -3.66 -11.26
CA ASN A 36 0.95 -3.04 -12.57
C ASN A 36 1.11 -4.11 -13.69
N LYS A 37 1.24 -3.67 -14.94
CA LYS A 37 1.40 -4.57 -16.10
C LYS A 37 2.68 -5.44 -16.08
N HIS A 38 3.64 -5.12 -15.21
CA HIS A 38 4.88 -5.83 -15.01
C HIS A 38 4.82 -6.85 -13.85
N GLY A 39 3.69 -6.89 -13.12
CA GLY A 39 3.53 -7.75 -11.94
C GLY A 39 4.11 -7.17 -10.65
N GLU A 40 4.49 -5.89 -10.66
CA GLU A 40 4.99 -5.20 -9.46
C GLU A 40 3.82 -4.95 -8.51
N GLN A 41 3.94 -5.45 -7.28
CA GLN A 41 2.85 -5.49 -6.31
C GLN A 41 3.09 -4.48 -5.20
N TRP A 42 2.08 -3.66 -4.93
CA TRP A 42 2.12 -2.57 -3.96
C TRP A 42 0.94 -2.67 -2.99
N ILE A 43 1.23 -2.41 -1.71
CA ILE A 43 0.25 -2.31 -0.64
C ILE A 43 0.39 -0.95 0.03
N PHE A 44 -0.66 -0.15 -0.05
CA PHE A 44 -0.81 1.08 0.70
C PHE A 44 -1.69 0.82 1.93
N THR A 45 -1.23 1.23 3.10
CA THR A 45 -2.05 1.24 4.31
C THR A 45 -2.07 2.62 4.92
N ARG A 46 -3.23 3.08 5.37
CA ARG A 46 -3.32 4.29 6.20
C ARG A 46 -4.19 4.06 7.41
N ASP A 47 -3.62 4.30 8.58
CA ASP A 47 -4.38 4.41 9.82
C ASP A 47 -5.06 5.79 9.84
N ARG A 48 -6.39 5.80 9.75
CA ARG A 48 -7.18 7.05 9.76
C ARG A 48 -7.23 7.73 11.13
N LYS A 49 -6.91 7.02 12.23
CA LYS A 49 -6.83 7.61 13.58
C LYS A 49 -5.53 8.38 13.77
N THR A 50 -4.41 7.78 13.38
CA THR A 50 -3.09 8.41 13.53
C THR A 50 -2.69 9.25 12.32
N GLY A 51 -3.34 9.04 11.18
CA GLY A 51 -3.03 9.69 9.91
C GLY A 51 -1.83 9.08 9.17
N ILE A 52 -1.12 8.12 9.81
CA ILE A 52 0.10 7.51 9.30
C ILE A 52 -0.22 6.66 8.06
N ALA A 53 0.44 7.00 6.95
CA ALA A 53 0.37 6.24 5.70
C ALA A 53 1.68 5.49 5.47
N THR A 54 1.57 4.25 4.99
CA THR A 54 2.70 3.35 4.75
C THR A 54 2.54 2.70 3.38
N LEU A 55 3.62 2.67 2.61
CA LEU A 55 3.73 1.92 1.37
C LEU A 55 4.65 0.72 1.56
N ARG A 56 4.25 -0.44 1.05
CA ARG A 56 5.07 -1.65 0.95
C ARG A 56 5.01 -2.14 -0.48
N GLY A 57 6.10 -2.70 -0.98
CA GLY A 57 6.13 -3.29 -2.32
C GLY A 57 7.12 -4.43 -2.40
N GLY A 58 6.86 -5.34 -3.33
CA GLY A 58 7.76 -6.47 -3.56
C GLY A 58 9.15 -6.06 -4.03
N ASP A 59 9.25 -5.01 -4.86
CA ASP A 59 10.53 -4.55 -5.45
C ASP A 59 11.44 -3.85 -4.45
N ILE A 60 10.86 -3.14 -3.48
CA ILE A 60 11.63 -2.53 -2.39
C ILE A 60 11.88 -3.53 -1.24
N GLY A 61 11.24 -4.69 -1.30
CA GLY A 61 11.18 -5.68 -0.24
C GLY A 61 9.97 -5.46 0.67
N TRP A 62 9.22 -6.52 0.96
CA TRP A 62 8.01 -6.45 1.80
C TRP A 62 8.30 -5.95 3.23
N ASN A 63 9.51 -6.20 3.71
CA ASN A 63 9.97 -5.88 5.06
C ASN A 63 10.55 -4.45 5.18
N THR A 64 10.50 -3.63 4.12
CA THR A 64 11.03 -2.24 4.11
C THR A 64 9.90 -1.21 3.93
N PRO A 65 8.95 -1.11 4.88
CA PRO A 65 7.84 -0.17 4.77
C PRO A 65 8.32 1.28 4.68
N ILE A 66 7.78 2.04 3.73
CA ILE A 66 8.05 3.47 3.56
C ILE A 66 6.92 4.25 4.21
N ALA A 67 7.23 5.09 5.20
CA ALA A 67 6.27 6.02 5.78
C ALA A 67 6.07 7.23 4.84
N LEU A 68 4.83 7.47 4.43
CA LEU A 68 4.46 8.52 3.47
C LEU A 68 4.13 9.86 4.14
N THR A 69 3.97 9.86 5.47
CA THR A 69 3.68 11.06 6.27
C THR A 69 4.80 12.12 6.16
N ASP A 70 6.02 11.69 5.81
CA ASP A 70 7.23 12.53 5.76
C ASP A 70 7.93 12.52 4.38
N CYS A 71 7.21 12.21 3.29
CA CYS A 71 7.83 12.02 1.97
C CYS A 71 8.42 13.31 1.36
N THR A 72 9.66 13.61 1.75
CA THR A 72 10.62 14.47 1.04
C THR A 72 11.78 13.65 0.42
N ASN A 73 11.81 12.33 0.63
CA ASN A 73 12.97 11.52 0.25
C ASN A 73 12.70 10.74 -1.04
N GLY A 74 13.31 11.22 -2.13
CA GLY A 74 13.30 10.65 -3.48
C GLY A 74 13.97 9.28 -3.62
N THR A 75 13.72 8.37 -2.68
CA THR A 75 14.24 7.00 -2.66
C THR A 75 13.32 6.01 -3.40
N LEU A 76 12.09 6.44 -3.73
CA LEU A 76 11.10 5.60 -4.39
C LEU A 76 10.93 6.05 -5.85
N THR A 77 11.33 5.18 -6.79
CA THR A 77 11.05 5.38 -8.21
C THR A 77 9.74 4.70 -8.53
N LEU A 78 8.69 5.48 -8.77
CA LEU A 78 7.39 4.99 -9.24
C LEU A 78 7.21 5.30 -10.71
N ASN A 79 6.63 4.36 -11.45
CA ASN A 79 6.13 4.64 -12.79
C ASN A 79 4.85 5.50 -12.72
N PRO A 80 4.39 6.10 -13.84
CA PRO A 80 3.24 6.99 -13.82
C PRO A 80 1.94 6.35 -13.29
N SER A 81 1.72 5.06 -13.53
CA SER A 81 0.52 4.36 -13.07
C SER A 81 0.56 4.10 -11.56
N GLU A 82 1.72 3.76 -11.02
CA GLU A 82 1.95 3.61 -9.59
C GLU A 82 1.78 4.93 -8.84
N ALA A 83 2.36 6.00 -9.38
CA ALA A 83 2.23 7.34 -8.82
C ALA A 83 0.76 7.78 -8.79
N GLN A 84 0.03 7.60 -9.89
CA GLN A 84 -1.40 7.94 -9.97
C GLN A 84 -2.24 7.12 -8.98
N TRP A 85 -1.98 5.83 -8.86
CA TRP A 85 -2.67 4.98 -7.88
C TRP A 85 -2.37 5.41 -6.44
N LEU A 86 -1.12 5.73 -6.13
CA LEU A 86 -0.70 6.20 -4.81
C LEU A 86 -1.38 7.53 -4.45
N GLU A 87 -1.39 8.49 -5.37
CA GLU A 87 -2.11 9.77 -5.21
C GLU A 87 -3.61 9.55 -4.97
N SER A 88 -4.21 8.61 -5.70
CA SER A 88 -5.62 8.24 -5.52
C SER A 88 -5.87 7.65 -4.12
N CYS A 89 -4.97 6.79 -3.63
CA CYS A 89 -5.04 6.25 -2.27
C CYS A 89 -4.87 7.33 -1.20
N LEU A 90 -3.94 8.27 -1.39
CA LEU A 90 -3.76 9.42 -0.51
C LEU A 90 -5.03 10.28 -0.47
N ALA A 91 -5.59 10.63 -1.62
CA ALA A 91 -6.81 11.43 -1.71
C ALA A 91 -8.03 10.71 -1.08
N ALA A 92 -8.23 9.42 -1.37
CA ALA A 92 -9.35 8.64 -0.86
C ALA A 92 -9.25 8.31 0.64
N SER A 93 -8.03 8.22 1.17
CA SER A 93 -7.79 7.92 2.59
C SER A 93 -7.77 9.16 3.49
N GLN A 94 -7.57 10.37 2.93
CA GLN A 94 -7.80 11.62 3.65
C GLN A 94 -9.30 11.79 3.91
N ALA A 95 -9.66 12.27 5.10
CA ALA A 95 -10.99 12.80 5.30
C ALA A 95 -11.15 14.00 4.36
N PHE A 96 -12.02 13.89 3.36
CA PHE A 96 -12.47 15.05 2.60
C PHE A 96 -13.05 16.04 3.61
N ALA A 97 -12.29 17.07 3.98
CA ALA A 97 -12.89 18.30 4.46
C ALA A 97 -13.65 18.84 3.24
N ARG A 98 -14.96 18.55 3.15
CA ARG A 98 -15.84 19.24 2.20
C ARG A 98 -15.59 20.74 2.38
N ARG A 99 -15.01 21.37 1.37
CA ARG A 99 -15.13 22.83 1.20
C ARG A 99 -16.52 23.13 0.65
#